data_AF-A0A1F2UW46-F1
#
_entry.id   AF-A0A1F2UW46-F1
#
_cell.length_a   1.000
_cell.length_b   1.000
_cell.length_c   1.000
_cell.angle_alpha   90.00
_cell.angle_beta   90.00
_cell.angle_gamma   90.00
#
_symmetry.space_group_name_H-M   'P 1'
#
loop_
_entity.id
_entity.type
_entity.pdbx_description
1 polymer ?
#
loop_
_entity_poly.entity_id
_entity_poly.type
_entity_poly.pdbx_seq_one_letter_code
_entity_poly.pdbx_strand_id
1 'polypeptide(L)'
;MSSGEVQLSDNRGDRAKVAGSPRVAALAPLPNVNAGALIGRIGTTGHPFGIGDQASVPMPDTGVLYLSVNDDERSDNAGEFIVVVSRNPRR
;
A
#
# COMPACT_ATOMS: atom_id res chain seq x y z
N MET A 1 7.30 -1.46 10.37
CA MET A 1 7.70 -2.70 9.66
C MET A 1 6.51 -3.15 8.83
N SER A 2 6.75 -3.58 7.60
CA SER A 2 5.74 -4.14 6.70
C SER A 2 6.29 -5.43 6.07
N SER A 3 5.46 -6.46 5.98
CA SER A 3 5.78 -7.73 5.32
C SER A 3 4.51 -8.39 4.77
N GLY A 4 4.66 -9.55 4.15
CA GLY A 4 3.55 -10.30 3.55
C GLY A 4 3.53 -10.21 2.02
N GLU A 5 2.46 -10.78 1.46
CA GLU A 5 2.25 -10.90 0.03
C GLU A 5 0.75 -10.91 -0.27
N VAL A 6 0.40 -10.25 -1.38
CA VAL A 6 -0.96 -10.23 -1.93
C VAL A 6 -0.95 -10.76 -3.35
N GLN A 7 -2.09 -11.30 -3.78
CA GLN A 7 -2.42 -11.64 -5.16
C GLN A 7 -3.39 -10.56 -5.67
N LEU A 8 -3.16 -10.12 -6.92
CA LEU A 8 -3.78 -8.92 -7.51
C LEU A 8 -4.78 -9.20 -8.65
N SER A 9 -5.03 -10.48 -8.93
CA SER A 9 -5.99 -10.94 -9.95
C SER A 9 -6.24 -12.44 -9.81
N ASP A 10 -7.13 -13.00 -10.63
CA ASP A 10 -7.36 -14.46 -10.70
C ASP A 10 -6.11 -15.28 -11.10
N ASN A 11 -5.10 -14.62 -11.68
CA ASN A 11 -3.82 -15.26 -11.96
C ASN A 11 -3.01 -15.46 -10.67
N ARG A 12 -2.81 -16.71 -10.27
CA ARG A 12 -2.03 -17.07 -9.06
C ARG A 12 -0.58 -16.56 -9.07
N GLY A 13 -0.02 -16.27 -10.25
CA GLY A 13 1.33 -15.70 -10.38
C GLY A 13 1.39 -14.18 -10.24
N ASP A 14 0.25 -13.49 -10.28
CA ASP A 14 0.17 -12.04 -10.16
C ASP A 14 0.22 -11.62 -8.69
N ARG A 15 1.44 -11.67 -8.15
CA ARG A 15 1.72 -11.47 -6.72
C ARG A 15 2.63 -10.28 -6.49
N ALA A 16 2.42 -9.63 -5.36
CA ALA A 16 3.22 -8.50 -4.92
C ALA A 16 3.56 -8.60 -3.44
N LYS A 17 4.82 -8.33 -3.11
CA LYS A 17 5.24 -7.99 -1.75
C LYS A 17 4.88 -6.53 -1.46
N VAL A 18 5.18 -6.06 -0.24
CA VAL A 18 4.82 -4.71 0.20
C VAL A 18 5.34 -3.57 -0.69
N ALA A 19 6.47 -3.76 -1.40
CA ALA A 19 7.00 -2.79 -2.38
C ALA A 19 6.26 -2.79 -3.74
N GLY A 20 5.30 -3.69 -3.92
CA GLY A 20 4.57 -3.90 -5.17
C GLY A 20 5.30 -4.81 -6.17
N SER A 21 4.62 -5.08 -7.27
CA SER A 21 5.18 -5.76 -8.45
C SER A 21 5.61 -4.73 -9.50
N PRO A 22 6.56 -5.02 -10.41
CA PRO A 22 7.07 -4.08 -11.41
C PRO A 22 6.08 -3.88 -12.58
N ARG A 23 4.79 -3.69 -12.26
CA ARG A 23 3.72 -3.26 -13.17
C ARG A 23 2.91 -2.16 -12.49
N VAL A 24 2.12 -1.43 -13.25
CA VAL A 24 1.15 -0.46 -12.72
C VAL A 24 -0.27 -0.97 -12.89
N ALA A 25 -1.18 -0.48 -12.05
CA ALA A 25 -2.62 -0.65 -12.18
C ALA A 25 -3.21 0.75 -12.42
N ALA A 26 -3.70 1.00 -13.64
CA ALA A 26 -3.96 2.36 -14.12
C ALA A 26 -5.08 3.08 -13.35
N LEU A 27 -6.01 2.32 -12.78
CA LEU A 27 -7.13 2.83 -11.99
C LEU A 27 -6.93 2.65 -10.47
N ALA A 28 -5.73 2.21 -10.05
CA ALA A 28 -5.43 2.08 -8.64
C ALA A 28 -5.38 3.45 -7.94
N PRO A 29 -5.52 3.50 -6.60
CA PRO A 29 -5.52 4.76 -5.87
C PRO A 29 -4.25 5.61 -6.10
N LEU A 30 -3.10 4.98 -6.37
CA LEU A 30 -1.85 5.66 -6.67
C LEU A 30 -1.24 5.08 -7.97
N PRO A 31 -1.70 5.52 -9.15
CA PRO A 31 -1.46 4.83 -10.43
C PRO A 31 -0.01 4.90 -10.93
N ASN A 32 0.79 5.84 -10.40
CA ASN A 32 2.22 5.98 -10.73
C ASN A 32 3.13 5.19 -9.79
N VAL A 33 2.56 4.32 -8.95
CA VAL A 33 3.28 3.44 -8.04
C VAL A 33 2.98 1.99 -8.42
N ASN A 34 3.94 1.10 -8.15
CA ASN A 34 3.83 -0.33 -8.37
C ASN A 34 2.48 -0.87 -7.89
N ALA A 35 1.85 -1.71 -8.72
CA ALA A 35 0.64 -2.43 -8.37
C ALA A 35 0.91 -3.36 -7.19
N GLY A 36 -0.05 -3.44 -6.28
CA GLY A 36 0.06 -4.19 -5.05
C GLY A 36 0.90 -3.55 -3.95
N ALA A 37 1.56 -2.42 -4.19
CA ALA A 37 2.34 -1.76 -3.15
C ALA A 37 1.46 -1.35 -1.95
N LEU A 38 2.01 -1.43 -0.74
CA LEU A 38 1.38 -0.87 0.45
C LEU A 38 1.35 0.66 0.34
N ILE A 39 0.15 1.23 0.40
CA ILE A 39 -0.08 2.69 0.37
C ILE A 39 -0.85 3.14 1.60
N GLY A 40 -0.73 4.43 1.92
CA GLY A 40 -1.44 5.09 3.01
C GLY A 40 -2.30 6.26 2.51
N ARG A 41 -3.29 6.62 3.31
CA ARG A 41 -4.04 7.89 3.19
C ARG A 41 -4.34 8.44 4.58
N ILE A 42 -4.20 9.75 4.77
CA ILE A 42 -4.64 10.41 6.00
C ILE A 42 -6.06 10.92 5.81
N GLY A 43 -6.97 10.52 6.71
CA GLY A 43 -8.38 10.89 6.62
C GLY A 43 -9.11 10.28 5.42
N THR A 44 -10.36 10.71 5.22
CA THR A 44 -11.21 10.23 4.12
C THR A 44 -11.03 11.05 2.83
N THR A 45 -10.48 12.25 2.93
CA THR A 45 -10.31 13.21 1.82
C THR A 45 -8.84 13.46 1.44
N GLY A 46 -7.88 12.89 2.17
CA GLY A 46 -6.45 13.08 1.88
C GLY A 46 -6.01 12.38 0.59
N HIS A 47 -4.85 12.80 0.08
CA HIS A 47 -4.23 12.14 -1.07
C HIS A 47 -3.50 10.85 -0.63
N PRO A 48 -3.54 9.77 -1.43
CA PRO A 48 -2.78 8.57 -1.14
C PRO A 48 -1.27 8.82 -1.30
N PHE A 49 -0.46 8.10 -0.52
CA PHE A 49 1.00 8.17 -0.56
C PHE A 49 1.62 6.77 -0.44
N GLY A 50 2.81 6.60 -1.01
CA GLY A 50 3.55 5.33 -0.98
C GLY A 50 4.14 5.03 0.40
N ILE A 51 3.95 3.80 0.88
CA ILE A 51 4.61 3.29 2.09
C ILE A 51 5.62 2.20 1.74
N GLY A 52 5.19 1.15 1.04
CA GLY A 52 6.08 0.09 0.59
C GLY A 52 6.81 -0.65 1.73
N ASP A 53 8.09 -0.91 1.49
CA ASP A 53 9.07 -1.48 2.44
C ASP A 53 9.93 -0.42 3.15
N GLN A 54 9.55 0.87 3.06
CA GLN A 54 10.30 1.96 3.68
C GLN A 54 10.36 1.80 5.20
N ALA A 55 11.54 2.05 5.78
CA ALA A 55 11.73 1.99 7.24
C ALA A 55 10.97 3.09 8.00
N SER A 56 10.80 4.24 7.37
CA SER A 56 10.05 5.38 7.89
C SER A 56 9.46 6.20 6.75
N VAL A 57 8.26 6.74 6.94
CA VAL A 57 7.57 7.60 5.96
C VAL A 57 7.18 8.90 6.64
N PRO A 58 7.48 10.08 6.07
CA PRO A 58 6.97 11.34 6.60
C PRO A 58 5.46 11.39 6.44
N MET A 59 4.72 11.65 7.52
CA MET A 59 3.27 11.77 7.44
C MET A 59 2.90 13.10 6.79
N PRO A 60 2.10 13.09 5.70
CA PRO A 60 1.80 14.31 4.95
C PRO A 60 0.80 15.22 5.67
N ASP A 61 0.04 14.69 6.64
CA ASP A 61 -0.97 15.42 7.39
C ASP A 61 -1.25 14.73 8.74
N THR A 62 -2.08 15.35 9.58
CA THR A 62 -2.58 14.82 10.85
C THR A 62 -3.94 14.13 10.67
N GLY A 63 -4.14 12.97 11.29
CA GLY A 63 -5.43 12.28 11.31
C GLY A 63 -5.31 10.76 11.40
N VAL A 64 -6.41 10.08 11.12
CA VAL A 64 -6.45 8.61 11.02
C VAL A 64 -5.67 8.17 9.77
N LEU A 65 -4.73 7.24 9.96
CA LEU A 65 -4.04 6.56 8.87
C LEU A 65 -4.89 5.39 8.38
N TYR A 66 -5.26 5.43 7.10
CA TYR A 66 -5.85 4.31 6.38
C TYR A 66 -4.76 3.62 5.55
N LEU A 67 -4.79 2.29 5.51
CA LEU A 67 -3.87 1.46 4.75
C LEU A 67 -4.63 0.69 3.67
N SER A 68 -4.03 0.53 2.50
CA SER A 68 -4.57 -0.29 1.41
C SER A 68 -3.46 -0.89 0.55
N VAL A 69 -3.83 -1.93 -0.18
CA VAL A 69 -3.10 -2.42 -1.36
C VAL A 69 -3.38 -1.43 -2.51
N ASN A 70 -2.35 -1.10 -3.29
CA ASN A 70 -2.46 -0.26 -4.48
C ASN A 70 -2.92 -1.06 -5.69
N ASP A 71 -4.23 -1.23 -5.85
CA ASP A 71 -4.80 -2.01 -6.95
C ASP A 71 -6.12 -1.41 -7.42
N ASP A 72 -6.53 -1.72 -8.65
CA ASP A 72 -7.73 -1.18 -9.28
C ASP A 72 -8.99 -2.02 -9.08
N GLU A 73 -8.87 -3.34 -8.92
CA GLU A 73 -9.95 -4.23 -8.54
C GLU A 73 -9.64 -4.83 -7.16
N ARG A 74 -10.61 -4.80 -6.24
CA ARG A 74 -10.41 -5.30 -4.86
C ARG A 74 -11.05 -6.66 -4.67
N SER A 75 -12.06 -6.99 -5.46
CA SER A 75 -12.87 -8.19 -5.29
C SER A 75 -12.15 -9.48 -5.70
N ASP A 76 -11.09 -9.38 -6.50
CA ASP A 76 -10.22 -10.48 -6.92
C ASP A 76 -8.90 -10.57 -6.12
N ASN A 77 -8.73 -9.71 -5.12
CA ASN A 77 -7.55 -9.71 -4.27
C ASN A 77 -7.59 -10.81 -3.21
N ALA A 78 -6.42 -11.40 -2.98
CA ALA A 78 -6.23 -12.42 -1.94
C ALA A 78 -4.89 -12.24 -1.20
N GLY A 79 -4.78 -12.85 -0.01
CA GLY A 79 -3.61 -12.69 0.86
C GLY A 79 -3.69 -11.43 1.72
N GLU A 80 -2.56 -11.07 2.34
CA GLU A 80 -2.52 -9.95 3.28
C GLU A 80 -1.11 -9.41 3.50
N PHE A 81 -1.06 -8.15 3.97
CA PHE A 81 0.14 -7.56 4.55
C PHE A 81 0.04 -7.52 6.06
N ILE A 82 1.17 -7.78 6.72
CA ILE A 82 1.33 -7.60 8.16
C ILE A 82 2.05 -6.26 8.36
N VAL A 83 1.39 -5.32 9.05
CA VAL A 83 1.90 -3.96 9.24
C VAL A 83 1.95 -3.61 10.72
N VAL A 84 3.15 -3.22 11.18
CA VAL A 84 3.38 -2.68 12.51
C VAL A 84 3.73 -1.19 12.39
N VAL A 85 2.88 -0.35 12.98
CA VAL A 85 3.00 1.12 12.96
C VAL A 85 3.48 1.62 14.31
N SER A 86 4.53 2.43 14.30
CA SER A 86 5.04 3.13 15.47
C SER A 86 5.39 4.56 15.09
N ARG A 87 5.11 5.52 15.97
CA ARG A 87 5.63 6.89 15.80
C ARG A 87 7.09 6.88 16.23
N ASN A 88 7.98 7.47 15.42
CA ASN A 88 9.33 7.76 15.87
C ASN A 88 9.28 9.10 16.63
N PRO A 89 9.52 9.13 17.96
CA PRO A 89 9.36 10.34 18.77
C PRO A 89 10.48 11.38 18.52
N ARG A 90 11.46 11.09 17.65
CA ARG A 90 12.50 12.05 17.29
C ARG A 90 11.98 13.04 16.25
N ARG A 91 11.41 14.14 16.75
CA ARG A 91 11.54 15.48 16.18
C ARG A 91 11.58 16.50 17.30
#